data_AF-A0A948XRH9-F1
#
_entry.id   AF-A0A948XRH9-F1
#
_cell.length_a   1.000
_cell.length_b   1.000
_cell.length_c   1.000
_cell.angle_alpha   90.00
_cell.angle_beta   90.00
_cell.angle_gamma   90.00
#
_symmetry.space_group_name_H-M   'P 1'
#
loop_
_entity.id
_entity.type
_entity.pdbx_description
1 polymer ?
#
loop_
_entity_poly.entity_id
_entity_poly.type
_entity_poly.pdbx_seq_one_letter_code
_entity_poly.pdbx_strand_id
1 'polypeptide(L)'
;MLIKIFLGFLLIALAETLNGIFRVRVLHKKLGAKRAKIFSFVLGSLIIFAINIILVPWINPKTISEAFFIGFFWMSLMIAYDLYVGRVLFKLSWDKILEDFNIFNGNLLALGMMLILFLPLCIKIFT
;
A
#
# COMPACT_ATOMS: atom_id res chain seq x y z
N MET A 1 14.84 -3.79 -15.53
CA MET A 1 13.40 -3.80 -15.16
C MET A 1 13.20 -4.09 -13.67
N LEU A 2 13.71 -5.21 -13.15
CA LEU A 2 13.58 -5.59 -11.73
C LEU A 2 14.02 -4.52 -10.73
N ILE A 3 15.17 -3.85 -10.96
CA ILE A 3 15.64 -2.76 -10.10
C ILE A 3 14.61 -1.61 -10.02
N LYS A 4 14.00 -1.23 -11.14
CA LYS A 4 12.98 -0.17 -11.17
C LYS A 4 11.73 -0.58 -10.40
N ILE A 5 11.32 -1.84 -10.54
CA ILE A 5 10.20 -2.42 -9.77
C ILE A 5 10.54 -2.35 -8.27
N PHE A 6 11.73 -2.79 -7.87
CA PHE A 6 12.14 -2.77 -6.46
C PHE A 6 12.23 -1.34 -5.89
N LEU A 7 12.78 -0.39 -6.65
CA LEU A 7 12.78 1.03 -6.27
C LEU A 7 11.36 1.59 -6.13
N GLY A 8 10.45 1.20 -7.01
CA GLY A 8 9.04 1.54 -6.91
C GLY A 8 8.39 1.01 -5.62
N PHE A 9 8.70 -0.23 -5.23
CA PHE A 9 8.27 -0.80 -3.96
C PHE A 9 8.79 0.03 -2.77
N LEU A 10 10.09 0.36 -2.75
CA LEU A 10 10.66 1.17 -1.66
C LEU A 10 9.96 2.53 -1.51
N LEU A 11 9.62 3.16 -2.63
CA LEU A 11 8.89 4.42 -2.64
C LEU A 11 7.47 4.27 -2.07
N ILE A 12 6.74 3.22 -2.46
CA ILE A 12 5.40 2.92 -1.95
C ILE A 12 5.46 2.62 -0.44
N ALA A 13 6.40 1.76 0.00
CA ALA A 13 6.58 1.42 1.40
C ALA A 13 6.92 2.64 2.26
N LEU A 14 7.78 3.53 1.76
CA LEU A 14 8.10 4.79 2.43
C LEU A 14 6.87 5.69 2.53
N ALA A 15 6.12 5.86 1.43
CA ALA A 15 4.92 6.69 1.40
C ALA A 15 3.85 6.19 2.39
N GLU A 16 3.58 4.89 2.41
CA GLU A 16 2.63 4.28 3.34
C GLU A 16 3.08 4.40 4.79
N THR A 17 4.38 4.23 5.06
CA THR A 17 4.93 4.42 6.41
C THR A 17 4.76 5.86 6.89
N LEU A 18 5.06 6.85 6.03
CA LEU A 18 4.85 8.26 6.35
C LEU A 18 3.36 8.58 6.58
N ASN A 19 2.48 8.04 5.75
CA ASN A 19 1.03 8.17 5.93
C ASN A 19 0.56 7.54 7.26
N GLY A 20 1.07 6.37 7.62
CA GLY A 20 0.81 5.73 8.91
C GLY A 20 1.28 6.55 10.10
N ILE A 21 2.47 7.16 10.02
CA ILE A 21 2.99 8.07 11.05
C ILE A 21 2.10 9.32 11.15
N PHE A 22 1.71 9.91 10.02
CA PHE A 22 0.82 11.07 9.99
C PHE A 22 -0.55 10.75 10.63
N ARG A 23 -1.10 9.57 10.34
CA ARG A 23 -2.33 9.07 10.96
C ARG A 23 -2.24 9.06 12.48
N VAL A 24 -1.20 8.43 13.03
CA VAL A 24 -1.07 8.24 14.48
C VAL A 24 -0.70 9.53 15.20
N ARG A 25 0.21 10.34 14.64
CA ARG A 25 0.71 11.55 15.32
C ARG A 25 -0.22 12.74 15.19
N VAL A 26 -0.90 12.88 14.05
CA VAL A 26 -1.69 14.08 13.72
C VAL A 26 -3.17 13.76 13.67
N LEU A 27 -3.60 12.81 12.85
CA LEU A 27 -5.03 12.57 12.62
C LEU A 27 -5.74 11.99 13.84
N HIS A 28 -5.11 11.08 14.59
CA HIS A 28 -5.70 10.53 15.83
C HIS A 28 -6.03 11.64 16.83
N LYS A 29 -5.15 12.63 16.99
CA LYS A 29 -5.35 13.75 17.92
C LYS A 29 -6.47 14.70 17.46
N LYS A 30 -6.64 14.89 16.15
CA LYS A 30 -7.60 15.86 15.59
C LYS A 30 -9.00 15.28 15.34
N LEU A 31 -9.09 14.02 14.92
CA LEU A 31 -10.32 13.42 14.37
C LEU A 31 -10.82 12.20 15.16
N GLY A 32 -10.03 11.69 16.11
CA GLY A 32 -10.27 10.41 16.77
C GLY A 32 -9.91 9.21 15.88
N ALA A 33 -9.74 8.05 16.49
CA ALA A 33 -9.16 6.85 15.84
C ALA A 33 -9.94 6.38 14.59
N LYS A 34 -11.28 6.29 14.65
CA LYS A 34 -12.09 5.78 13.52
C LYS A 34 -11.99 6.67 12.28
N ARG A 35 -12.20 7.98 12.44
CA ARG A 35 -12.15 8.94 11.32
C ARG A 35 -10.74 9.09 10.79
N ALA A 36 -9.74 9.13 11.66
CA ALA A 36 -8.34 9.21 11.25
C ALA A 36 -7.93 8.06 10.33
N LYS A 37 -8.44 6.86 10.58
CA LYS A 37 -8.18 5.69 9.74
C LYS A 37 -8.76 5.82 8.34
N ILE A 38 -10.01 6.26 8.20
CA ILE A 38 -10.65 6.47 6.90
C ILE A 38 -9.92 7.58 6.13
N PHE A 39 -9.63 8.71 6.77
CA PHE A 39 -8.90 9.81 6.14
C PHE A 39 -7.50 9.40 5.69
N SER A 40 -6.77 8.68 6.53
CA SER A 40 -5.44 8.17 6.16
C SER A 40 -5.50 7.14 5.04
N PHE A 41 -6.54 6.29 5.00
CA PHE A 41 -6.73 5.35 3.90
C PHE A 41 -6.99 6.08 2.57
N VAL A 42 -7.87 7.08 2.56
CA VAL A 42 -8.14 7.89 1.35
C VAL A 42 -6.88 8.64 0.92
N LEU A 43 -6.17 9.27 1.86
CA LEU A 43 -4.93 9.98 1.56
C LEU A 43 -3.85 9.03 1.01
N GLY A 44 -3.64 7.87 1.65
CA GLY A 44 -2.70 6.85 1.20
C GLY A 44 -3.04 6.34 -0.19
N SER A 45 -4.32 6.03 -0.44
CA SER A 45 -4.81 5.60 -1.75
C SER A 45 -4.51 6.63 -2.85
N LEU A 46 -4.73 7.91 -2.58
CA LEU A 46 -4.40 9.00 -3.51
C LEU A 46 -2.89 9.13 -3.76
N ILE A 47 -2.08 8.98 -2.71
CA ILE A 47 -0.62 9.01 -2.82
C ILE A 47 -0.11 7.84 -3.65
N ILE A 48 -0.56 6.61 -3.36
CA ILE A 48 -0.19 5.41 -4.12
C ILE A 48 -0.60 5.57 -5.59
N PHE A 49 -1.80 6.09 -5.86
CA PHE A 49 -2.26 6.37 -7.21
C PHE A 49 -1.35 7.36 -7.95
N ALA A 50 -1.03 8.49 -7.32
CA ALA A 50 -0.13 9.50 -7.90
C ALA A 50 1.27 8.94 -8.16
N ILE A 51 1.81 8.15 -7.23
CA ILE A 51 3.09 7.45 -7.39
C ILE A 51 3.03 6.50 -8.60
N ASN A 52 1.94 5.74 -8.76
CA ASN A 52 1.79 4.78 -9.84
C ASN A 52 1.71 5.47 -11.22
N ILE A 53 1.09 6.66 -11.34
CA ILE A 53 1.08 7.44 -12.59
C ILE A 53 2.50 7.75 -13.08
N ILE A 54 3.45 7.93 -12.17
CA ILE A 54 4.85 8.22 -12.50
C ILE A 54 5.65 6.92 -12.70
N LEU A 55 5.48 5.96 -11.79
CA LEU A 55 6.26 4.72 -11.78
C LEU A 55 5.92 3.81 -12.96
N VAL A 56 4.65 3.66 -13.33
CA VAL A 56 4.23 2.70 -14.37
C VAL A 56 4.83 3.07 -15.73
N PRO A 57 4.73 4.32 -16.22
CA PRO A 57 5.43 4.73 -17.45
C PRO A 57 6.96 4.64 -17.34
N TRP A 58 7.54 4.92 -16.16
CA TRP A 58 8.99 4.84 -15.96
C TRP A 58 9.52 3.40 -16.01
N ILE A 59 8.76 2.44 -15.47
CA ILE A 59 9.04 1.01 -15.57
C ILE A 59 8.80 0.50 -16.99
N ASN A 60 7.79 1.07 -17.66
CA ASN A 60 7.39 0.80 -19.03
C ASN A 60 7.07 -0.69 -19.30
N PRO A 61 6.03 -1.26 -18.64
CA PRO A 61 5.60 -2.63 -18.92
C PRO A 61 5.11 -2.74 -20.37
N LYS A 62 5.60 -3.76 -21.08
CA LYS A 62 5.28 -3.99 -22.50
C LYS A 62 3.91 -4.63 -22.69
N THR A 63 3.44 -5.37 -21.68
CA THR A 63 2.18 -6.12 -21.74
C THR A 63 1.33 -5.89 -20.50
N ILE A 64 0.03 -6.20 -20.62
CA ILE A 64 -0.93 -6.21 -19.53
C ILE A 64 -0.49 -7.19 -18.43
N SER A 65 0.03 -8.36 -18.83
CA SER A 65 0.56 -9.37 -17.90
C SER A 65 1.77 -8.88 -17.11
N GLU A 66 2.69 -8.13 -17.75
CA GLU A 66 3.82 -7.50 -17.04
C GLU A 66 3.34 -6.46 -16.02
N ALA A 67 2.34 -5.63 -16.37
CA ALA A 67 1.77 -4.67 -15.44
C ALA A 67 1.11 -5.35 -14.23
N PHE A 68 0.34 -6.42 -14.47
CA PHE A 68 -0.22 -7.22 -13.38
C PHE A 68 0.87 -7.85 -12.50
N PHE A 69 1.94 -8.38 -13.09
CA PHE A 69 3.06 -8.95 -12.35
C PHE A 69 3.78 -7.91 -11.47
N ILE A 70 3.92 -6.67 -11.95
CA ILE A 70 4.48 -5.57 -11.15
C ILE A 70 3.62 -5.33 -9.90
N GLY A 71 2.30 -5.20 -10.08
CA GLY A 71 1.37 -5.00 -8.97
C GLY A 71 1.37 -6.18 -8.00
N PHE A 72 1.39 -7.41 -8.50
CA PHE A 72 1.49 -8.62 -7.69
C PHE A 72 2.78 -8.65 -6.87
N PHE A 73 3.91 -8.35 -7.50
CA PHE A 73 5.20 -8.30 -6.84
C PHE A 73 5.24 -7.24 -5.73
N TRP A 74 4.71 -6.04 -5.99
CA TRP A 74 4.58 -4.99 -4.98
C TRP A 74 3.66 -5.38 -3.83
N MET A 75 2.51 -5.97 -4.13
CA MET A 75 1.59 -6.47 -3.10
C MET A 75 2.26 -7.53 -2.22
N SER A 76 2.95 -8.51 -2.81
CA SER A 76 3.65 -9.54 -2.04
C SER A 76 4.73 -8.96 -1.12
N LEU A 77 5.52 -8.00 -1.63
CA LEU A 77 6.54 -7.32 -0.82
C LEU A 77 5.91 -6.45 0.28
N MET A 78 4.80 -5.77 0.00
CA MET A 78 4.09 -4.98 1.01
C MET A 78 3.46 -5.84 2.09
N ILE A 79 2.88 -6.99 1.74
CA ILE A 79 2.41 -7.95 2.75
C ILE A 79 3.58 -8.40 3.62
N ALA A 80 4.71 -8.79 3.01
CA ALA A 80 5.90 -9.20 3.77
C ALA A 80 6.43 -8.06 4.67
N TYR A 81 6.43 -6.82 4.17
CA TYR A 81 6.80 -5.63 4.92
C TYR A 81 5.87 -5.40 6.12
N ASP A 82 4.56 -5.43 5.93
CA ASP A 82 3.58 -5.22 7.00
C ASP A 82 3.64 -6.33 8.04
N LEU A 83 3.82 -7.59 7.63
CA LEU A 83 4.05 -8.71 8.54
C LEU A 83 5.33 -8.50 9.37
N TYR A 84 6.42 -8.09 8.73
CA TYR A 84 7.68 -7.81 9.41
C TYR A 84 7.53 -6.65 10.41
N VAL A 85 6.94 -5.53 9.99
CA VAL A 85 6.70 -4.36 10.83
C VAL A 85 5.79 -4.71 12.01
N GLY A 86 4.65 -5.36 11.75
CA GLY A 86 3.70 -5.78 12.78
C GLY A 86 4.31 -6.75 13.78
N ARG A 87 5.03 -7.76 13.31
CA ARG A 87 5.56 -8.84 14.16
C ARG A 87 6.86 -8.48 14.86
N VAL A 88 7.80 -7.87 14.16
CA VAL A 88 9.16 -7.63 14.67
C VAL A 88 9.26 -6.27 15.35
N LEU A 89 8.73 -5.20 14.74
CA LEU A 89 8.82 -3.85 15.30
C LEU A 89 7.75 -3.58 16.36
N PHE A 90 6.49 -3.93 16.06
CA PHE A 90 5.37 -3.69 16.98
C PHE A 90 5.05 -4.87 17.89
N LYS A 91 5.71 -6.03 17.72
CA LYS A 91 5.54 -7.24 18.54
C LYS A 91 4.08 -7.70 18.67
N LEU A 92 3.27 -7.48 17.63
CA LEU A 92 1.87 -7.87 17.60
C LEU A 92 1.72 -9.40 17.52
N SER A 93 0.63 -9.92 18.08
CA SER A 93 0.25 -11.33 17.91
C SER A 93 -0.24 -11.59 16.48
N TRP A 94 -0.17 -12.84 16.02
CA TRP A 94 -0.69 -13.24 14.72
C TRP A 94 -2.18 -12.92 14.57
N ASP A 95 -2.97 -13.10 15.64
CA ASP A 95 -4.40 -12.79 15.63
C ASP A 95 -4.65 -11.30 15.33
N LYS A 96 -3.89 -10.39 15.94
CA LYS A 96 -4.01 -8.95 15.69
C LYS A 96 -3.59 -8.56 14.28
N ILE A 97 -2.52 -9.18 13.77
CA ILE A 97 -2.05 -8.93 12.40
C ILE A 97 -3.12 -9.37 11.40
N LEU A 98 -3.69 -10.57 11.57
CA LEU A 98 -4.75 -11.08 10.71
C LEU A 98 -6.04 -10.28 10.84
N GLU A 99 -6.34 -9.77 12.04
CA GLU A 99 -7.47 -8.88 12.27
C GLU A 99 -7.35 -7.62 11.39
N ASP A 100 -6.16 -7.02 11.25
CA ASP A 100 -5.93 -5.86 10.39
C ASP A 100 -6.19 -6.12 8.90
N PHE A 101 -6.18 -7.38 8.44
CA PHE A 101 -6.61 -7.76 7.08
C PHE A 101 -8.13 -7.96 6.96
N ASN A 102 -8.84 -8.07 8.07
CA ASN A 102 -10.28 -8.31 8.06
C ASN A 102 -11.07 -7.02 7.81
N ILE A 103 -11.61 -6.89 6.60
CA ILE A 103 -12.41 -5.73 6.17
C ILE A 103 -13.71 -5.60 6.96
N PHE A 104 -14.30 -6.72 7.39
CA PHE A 104 -15.56 -6.74 8.14
C PHE A 104 -15.43 -6.12 9.53
N ASN A 105 -14.21 -6.09 10.09
CA ASN A 105 -13.91 -5.43 11.36
C ASN A 105 -13.60 -3.93 11.19
N GLY A 106 -13.76 -3.38 9.98
CA GLY A 106 -13.46 -1.98 9.67
C GLY A 106 -11.96 -1.72 9.46
N ASN A 107 -11.19 -2.76 9.14
CA ASN A 107 -9.80 -2.61 8.71
C ASN A 107 -9.71 -2.44 7.19
N LEU A 108 -8.79 -1.59 6.73
CA LEU A 108 -8.72 -1.17 5.32
C LEU A 108 -7.43 -1.66 4.65
N LEU A 109 -6.63 -2.47 5.35
CA LEU A 109 -5.32 -2.91 4.86
C LEU A 109 -5.46 -3.80 3.62
N ALA A 110 -6.37 -4.77 3.64
CA ALA A 110 -6.65 -5.62 2.49
C ALA A 110 -7.11 -4.83 1.26
N LEU A 111 -7.87 -3.74 1.44
CA LEU A 111 -8.24 -2.85 0.33
C LEU A 111 -7.02 -2.11 -0.22
N GLY A 112 -6.09 -1.67 0.65
CA GLY A 112 -4.81 -1.09 0.23
C GLY A 112 -3.98 -2.07 -0.61
N MET A 113 -3.94 -3.34 -0.21
CA MET A 113 -3.25 -4.40 -0.98
C MET A 113 -3.86 -4.59 -2.37
N MET A 114 -5.19 -4.58 -2.48
CA MET A 114 -5.89 -4.65 -3.77
C MET A 114 -5.56 -3.44 -4.67
N LEU A 115 -5.46 -2.23 -4.09
CA LEU A 115 -5.04 -1.06 -4.85
C LEU A 115 -3.63 -1.23 -5.40
N ILE A 116 -2.67 -1.66 -4.57
CA ILE A 116 -1.28 -1.89 -5.01
C ILE A 116 -1.20 -2.95 -6.12
N LEU A 117 -2.03 -3.99 -6.03
CA LEU A 117 -2.12 -5.04 -7.05
C LEU A 117 -2.65 -4.52 -8.39
N PHE A 118 -3.78 -3.80 -8.38
CA PHE A 118 -4.50 -3.47 -9.60
C PHE A 118 -4.14 -2.13 -10.23
N LEU A 119 -3.53 -1.20 -9.49
CA LEU A 119 -3.20 0.12 -10.04
C LEU A 119 -2.25 0.09 -11.24
N PRO A 120 -1.16 -0.71 -11.26
CA PRO A 120 -0.30 -0.81 -12.44
C PRO A 120 -1.04 -1.31 -13.67
N LEU A 121 -1.93 -2.29 -13.47
CA LEU A 121 -2.78 -2.85 -14.51
C LEU A 121 -3.74 -1.81 -15.06
N CYS A 122 -4.48 -1.12 -14.19
CA CYS A 122 -5.41 -0.06 -14.58
C CYS A 122 -4.72 1.02 -15.40
N ILE A 123 -3.59 1.56 -14.92
CA ILE A 123 -2.86 2.61 -15.63
C ILE A 123 -2.43 2.12 -17.01
N LYS A 124 -1.88 0.91 -17.11
CA LYS A 124 -1.44 0.36 -18.41
C LYS A 124 -2.59 0.15 -19.40
N ILE A 125 -3.81 -0.12 -18.92
CA ILE A 125 -4.99 -0.23 -19.79
C ILE A 125 -5.40 1.13 -20.37
N PHE A 126 -5.18 2.22 -19.62
CA PHE A 126 -5.57 3.57 -20.01
C PHE A 126 -4.45 4.42 -20.66
N THR A 127 -3.24 3.86 -20.83
CA THR A 127 -2.07 4.53 -21.45
C THR A 127 -1.44 3.70 -22.56
#